data_AF-A0A8J7WXK4-F1
#
_entry.id   AF-A0A8J7WXK4-F1
#
_cell.length_a   1.000
_cell.length_b   1.000
_cell.length_c   1.000
_cell.angle_alpha   90.00
_cell.angle_beta   90.00
_cell.angle_gamma   90.00
#
_symmetry.space_group_name_H-M   'P 1'
#
loop_
_entity.id
_entity.type
_entity.pdbx_description
1 polymer ?
#
loop_
_entity_poly.entity_id
_entity_poly.type
_entity_poly.pdbx_seq_one_letter_code
_entity_poly.pdbx_strand_id
1 'polypeptide(L)'
;MPYDLHITRAGSQLRSAEFPIPQAQWEAALADWPRVDDLLTNFYWRDGQLWIYPEGEKSIAEIAAFAAERLGARLLGGDDEEYLPDGSVVWDDPAQRPDLPARPA
;
A
#
# COMPACT_ATOMS: atom_id res chain seq x y z
N MET A 1 -3.65 -1.41 18.57
CA MET A 1 -2.27 -0.90 18.41
C MET A 1 -2.20 -0.31 17.00
N PRO A 2 -1.48 0.80 16.75
CA PRO A 2 -1.36 1.32 15.39
C PRO A 2 -0.73 0.23 14.51
N TYR A 3 -1.40 -0.12 13.42
CA TYR A 3 -0.90 -1.08 12.46
C TYR A 3 0.08 -0.36 11.56
N ASP A 4 1.33 -0.80 11.57
CA ASP A 4 2.31 -0.37 10.60
C ASP A 4 1.90 -0.95 9.24
N LEU A 5 1.40 -0.11 8.33
CA LEU A 5 1.15 -0.53 6.97
C LEU A 5 2.29 -0.10 6.06
N HIS A 6 2.66 -0.90 5.07
CA HIS A 6 3.65 -0.51 4.08
C HIS A 6 3.19 -0.83 2.65
N ILE A 7 3.53 0.05 1.71
CA ILE A 7 3.17 -0.11 0.29
C ILE A 7 4.36 -0.66 -0.47
N THR A 8 4.17 -1.77 -1.19
CA THR A 8 5.21 -2.41 -1.99
C THR A 8 4.63 -3.06 -3.25
N ARG A 9 5.47 -3.29 -4.27
CA ARG A 9 5.07 -4.08 -5.44
C ARG A 9 5.37 -5.57 -5.29
N ALA A 10 6.06 -5.96 -4.21
CA ALA A 10 6.27 -7.35 -3.89
C ALA A 10 5.03 -7.94 -3.19
N GLY A 11 4.85 -9.26 -3.28
CA GLY A 11 3.88 -9.95 -2.43
C GLY A 11 4.40 -10.09 -0.99
N SER A 12 3.50 -10.45 -0.08
CA SER A 12 3.91 -10.86 1.26
C SER A 12 4.89 -12.02 1.17
N GLN A 13 5.94 -11.95 2.00
CA GLN A 13 7.03 -12.92 2.21
C GLN A 13 8.37 -12.69 1.51
N LEU A 14 8.51 -12.03 0.34
CA LEU A 14 9.84 -11.84 -0.26
C LEU A 14 9.93 -10.60 -1.18
N ARG A 15 11.04 -9.84 -1.02
CA ARG A 15 11.54 -8.80 -1.95
C ARG A 15 10.87 -7.43 -1.92
N SER A 16 10.13 -7.08 -0.87
CA SER A 16 9.52 -5.75 -0.75
C SER A 16 10.53 -4.60 -0.85
N ALA A 17 11.75 -4.80 -0.32
CA ALA A 17 12.88 -3.88 -0.48
C ALA A 17 13.54 -3.88 -1.88
N GLU A 18 13.29 -4.90 -2.70
CA GLU A 18 13.79 -4.95 -4.09
C GLU A 18 12.85 -4.22 -5.06
N PHE A 19 11.59 -4.00 -4.67
CA PHE A 19 10.59 -3.29 -5.47
C PHE A 19 9.97 -2.10 -4.71
N PRO A 20 10.79 -1.14 -4.25
CA PRO A 20 10.29 0.02 -3.52
C PRO A 20 9.41 0.91 -4.40
N ILE A 21 8.55 1.70 -3.75
CA ILE A 21 7.89 2.84 -4.38
C ILE A 21 8.82 4.05 -4.23
N PRO A 22 9.36 4.64 -5.30
CA PRO A 22 10.15 5.86 -5.17
C PRO A 22 9.32 7.01 -4.61
N GLN A 23 9.94 7.84 -3.76
CA GLN A 23 9.25 8.99 -3.16
C GLN A 23 8.61 9.92 -4.19
N ALA A 24 9.31 10.25 -5.28
CA ALA A 24 8.76 11.07 -6.36
C ALA A 24 7.52 10.46 -7.02
N GLN A 25 7.44 9.12 -7.10
CA GLN A 25 6.26 8.44 -7.65
C GLN A 25 5.08 8.50 -6.68
N TRP A 26 5.33 8.34 -5.38
CA TRP A 26 4.33 8.52 -4.34
C TRP A 26 3.77 9.94 -4.38
N GLU A 27 4.64 10.95 -4.36
CA GLU A 27 4.25 12.37 -4.41
C GLU A 27 3.45 12.70 -5.69
N ALA A 28 3.85 12.17 -6.85
CA ALA A 28 3.11 12.34 -8.09
C ALA A 28 1.72 11.70 -8.03
N ALA A 29 1.58 10.50 -7.47
CA ALA A 29 0.29 9.83 -7.32
C ALA A 29 -0.65 10.57 -6.34
N LEU A 30 -0.09 11.20 -5.31
CA LEU A 30 -0.82 11.97 -4.31
C LEU A 30 -1.32 13.33 -4.85
N ALA A 31 -0.59 13.97 -5.76
CA ALA A 31 -0.95 15.28 -6.31
C ALA A 31 -2.35 15.33 -6.95
N ASP A 32 -2.81 14.21 -7.50
CA ASP A 32 -4.11 14.07 -8.17
C ASP A 32 -5.16 13.36 -7.30
N TRP A 33 -4.92 13.22 -5.99
CA TRP A 33 -5.85 12.54 -5.09
C TRP A 33 -6.65 13.53 -4.24
N PRO A 34 -7.97 13.67 -4.45
CA PRO A 34 -8.81 14.62 -3.72
C PRO A 34 -8.94 14.40 -2.20
N ARG A 35 -8.34 13.35 -1.63
CA ARG A 35 -8.34 13.02 -0.18
C ARG A 35 -6.94 12.91 0.43
N VAL A 36 -5.96 13.54 -0.21
CA VAL A 36 -4.54 13.45 0.16
C VAL A 36 -4.25 13.91 1.61
N ASP A 37 -5.05 14.84 2.14
CA ASP A 37 -4.77 15.51 3.40
C ASP A 37 -4.81 14.56 4.62
N ASP A 38 -5.64 13.52 4.58
CA ASP A 38 -5.74 12.52 5.66
C ASP A 38 -4.59 11.50 5.62
N LEU A 39 -3.92 11.35 4.47
CA LEU A 39 -2.82 10.41 4.29
C LEU A 39 -1.44 11.02 4.39
N LEU A 40 -1.34 12.34 4.15
CA LEU A 40 -0.10 13.08 4.29
C LEU A 40 0.33 13.32 5.73
N THR A 41 -0.59 13.19 6.69
CA THR A 41 -0.32 13.47 8.11
C THR A 41 0.37 12.32 8.83
N ASN A 42 0.23 11.08 8.33
CA ASN A 42 0.58 9.88 9.08
C ASN A 42 1.38 8.87 8.23
N PHE A 43 2.43 9.33 7.55
CA PHE A 43 3.34 8.44 6.82
C PHE A 43 4.81 8.80 7.05
N TYR A 44 5.70 7.84 6.83
CA TYR A 44 7.15 8.04 6.88
C TYR A 44 7.87 7.04 5.98
N TRP A 45 9.11 7.36 5.63
CA TRP A 45 9.98 6.47 4.86
C TRP A 45 10.92 5.71 5.79
N ARG A 46 10.97 4.39 5.65
CA ARG A 46 11.86 3.52 6.43
C ARG A 46 12.32 2.36 5.56
N ASP A 47 13.62 2.08 5.59
CA ASP A 47 14.25 0.95 4.86
C ASP A 47 13.90 0.93 3.36
N GLY A 48 13.77 2.12 2.75
CA GLY A 48 13.42 2.29 1.33
C GLY A 48 11.93 2.08 1.01
N GLN A 49 11.09 1.93 2.04
CA GLN A 49 9.66 1.67 1.93
C GLN A 49 8.86 2.82 2.49
N LEU A 50 7.64 2.95 1.98
CA LEU A 50 6.65 3.88 2.49
C LEU A 50 5.83 3.18 3.58
N TRP A 51 5.79 3.76 4.77
CA TRP A 51 5.04 3.30 5.92
C TRP A 51 3.91 4.27 6.23
N ILE A 52 2.71 3.76 6.50
CA ILE A 52 1.48 4.54 6.72
C ILE A 52 0.83 4.08 8.04
N TYR A 53 0.38 5.04 8.83
CA TYR A 53 -0.43 4.82 10.03
C TYR A 53 -1.89 5.23 9.76
N PRO A 54 -2.75 4.29 9.34
CA PRO A 54 -4.16 4.60 9.07
C PRO A 54 -4.95 4.81 10.37
N GLU A 55 -5.97 5.67 10.32
CA GLU A 55 -6.96 5.84 11.39
C GLU A 55 -8.23 5.00 11.13
N GLY A 56 -8.12 3.68 11.29
CA GLY A 56 -9.24 2.74 11.21
C GLY A 56 -9.42 2.01 9.87
N GLU A 57 -10.31 1.02 9.83
CA GLU A 57 -10.45 0.08 8.71
C GLU A 57 -10.87 0.71 7.38
N LYS A 58 -11.73 1.74 7.40
CA LYS A 58 -12.14 2.45 6.18
C LYS A 58 -10.95 3.09 5.46
N SER A 59 -10.00 3.62 6.22
CA SER A 59 -8.77 4.18 5.68
C SER A 59 -7.88 3.10 5.07
N ILE A 60 -7.86 1.88 5.63
CA ILE A 60 -7.10 0.75 5.07
C ILE A 60 -7.59 0.41 3.66
N ALA A 61 -8.89 0.26 3.47
CA ALA A 61 -9.47 0.00 2.15
C ALA A 61 -9.14 1.11 1.14
N GLU A 62 -9.25 2.38 1.55
CA GLU A 62 -8.91 3.53 0.70
C GLU A 62 -7.43 3.55 0.29
N ILE A 63 -6.53 3.24 1.23
CA ILE A 63 -5.08 3.14 0.95
C ILE A 63 -4.80 1.95 0.04
N ALA A 64 -5.44 0.81 0.25
CA ALA A 64 -5.22 -0.39 -0.54
C ALA A 64 -5.68 -0.18 -1.98
N ALA A 65 -6.86 0.43 -2.15
CA ALA A 65 -7.36 0.83 -3.46
C ALA A 65 -6.41 1.84 -4.13
N PHE A 66 -5.94 2.85 -3.40
CA PHE A 66 -4.96 3.80 -3.93
C PHE A 66 -3.66 3.13 -4.38
N ALA A 67 -3.09 2.26 -3.54
CA ALA A 67 -1.89 1.51 -3.84
C ALA A 67 -2.06 0.66 -5.11
N ALA A 68 -3.17 -0.04 -5.24
CA ALA A 68 -3.48 -0.84 -6.41
C ALA A 68 -3.63 0.05 -7.66
N GLU A 69 -4.54 1.01 -7.63
CA GLU A 69 -4.95 1.77 -8.81
C GLU A 69 -3.92 2.78 -9.29
N ARG A 70 -3.22 3.46 -8.37
CA ARG A 70 -2.31 4.56 -8.70
C ARG A 70 -0.85 4.16 -8.75
N LEU A 71 -0.46 3.15 -7.99
CA LEU A 71 0.95 2.75 -7.87
C LEU A 71 1.27 1.40 -8.50
N GLY A 72 0.23 0.62 -8.84
CA GLY A 72 0.37 -0.79 -9.21
C GLY A 72 1.07 -1.55 -8.09
N ALA A 73 0.62 -1.36 -6.86
CA ALA A 73 1.25 -1.82 -5.64
C ALA A 73 0.23 -2.47 -4.69
N ARG A 74 0.73 -3.20 -3.70
CA ARG A 74 -0.01 -3.87 -2.63
C ARG A 74 0.19 -3.10 -1.33
N LEU A 75 -0.82 -3.15 -0.47
CA LEU A 75 -0.74 -2.67 0.90
C LEU A 75 -0.52 -3.86 1.82
N LEU A 76 0.56 -3.84 2.61
CA LEU A 76 0.93 -4.90 3.52
C LEU A 76 0.84 -4.43 4.97
N GLY A 77 0.38 -5.28 5.88
CA GLY A 77 0.45 -5.11 7.32
C GLY A 77 1.85 -5.39 7.87
N GLY A 78 2.08 -5.01 9.14
CA GLY A 78 3.34 -5.25 9.84
C GLY A 78 3.61 -6.73 10.16
N ASP A 79 2.60 -7.57 9.97
CA ASP A 79 2.60 -9.03 10.04
C ASP A 79 2.64 -9.70 8.66
N ASP A 80 2.95 -8.94 7.61
CA ASP A 80 2.96 -9.36 6.21
C ASP A 80 1.55 -9.76 5.67
N GLU A 81 0.47 -9.37 6.35
CA GLU A 81 -0.89 -9.50 5.81
C GLU A 81 -1.05 -8.62 4.56
N GLU A 82 -1.66 -9.15 3.50
CA GLU A 82 -1.93 -8.36 2.29
C GLU A 82 -3.37 -7.85 2.28
N TYR A 83 -3.55 -6.54 2.18
CA TYR A 83 -4.86 -5.89 2.09
C TYR A 83 -5.27 -5.70 0.62
N LEU A 84 -6.47 -6.19 0.30
CA LEU A 84 -7.14 -5.98 -0.99
C LEU A 84 -7.77 -4.58 -1.06
N PRO A 85 -8.11 -4.09 -2.27
CA PRO A 85 -8.76 -2.78 -2.45
C PRO A 85 -10.08 -2.57 -1.68
N ASP A 86 -10.74 -3.65 -1.27
CA ASP A 86 -11.95 -3.59 -0.43
C ASP A 86 -11.65 -3.58 1.08
N GLY A 87 -10.37 -3.62 1.46
CA GLY A 87 -9.88 -3.69 2.84
C GLY A 87 -9.84 -5.10 3.43
N SER A 88 -10.24 -6.13 2.69
CA SER A 88 -10.12 -7.52 3.14
C SER A 88 -8.68 -8.01 3.12
N VAL A 89 -8.36 -8.96 3.98
CA VAL A 89 -7.01 -9.55 4.09
C VAL A 89 -6.93 -10.87 3.34
N VAL A 90 -5.89 -11.03 2.51
CA VAL A 90 -5.52 -12.34 1.96
C VAL A 90 -4.62 -13.06 2.95
N TRP A 91 -5.10 -14.19 3.45
CA TRP A 91 -4.36 -15.06 4.37
C TRP A 91 -3.67 -16.17 3.57
N ASP A 92 -2.34 -16.14 3.49
CA ASP A 92 -1.40 -17.22 3.07
C ASP A 92 -1.68 -18.04 1.80
N ASP A 93 -2.77 -17.80 1.05
CA ASP A 93 -3.14 -18.50 -0.17
C ASP A 93 -2.86 -17.61 -1.40
N PRO A 94 -1.80 -17.90 -2.18
CA PRO A 94 -1.49 -17.16 -3.39
C PRO A 94 -2.61 -17.18 -4.44
N ALA A 95 -3.50 -18.17 -4.42
CA ALA A 95 -4.59 -18.29 -5.39
C ALA A 95 -5.72 -17.26 -5.16
N GLN A 96 -5.76 -16.62 -3.98
CA GLN A 96 -6.74 -15.59 -3.65
C GLN A 96 -6.24 -14.18 -3.98
N ARG A 97 -4.99 -14.04 -4.45
CA ARG A 97 -4.39 -12.74 -4.78
C ARG A 97 -4.86 -12.29 -6.17
N PRO A 98 -5.59 -11.18 -6.28
CA PRO A 98 -5.86 -10.60 -7.59
C PRO A 98 -4.55 -10.13 -8.23
N ASP A 99 -4.51 -10.20 -9.56
CA ASP A 99 -3.47 -9.54 -10.33
C ASP A 99 -3.52 -8.04 -10.07
N LEU A 100 -2.36 -7.43 -9.85
CA LEU A 100 -2.27 -5.98 -9.79
C LEU A 100 -2.61 -5.41 -11.17
N PRO A 101 -3.33 -4.27 -11.22
CA PRO A 101 -3.50 -3.57 -12.49
C PRO A 101 -2.15 -3.24 -13.11
N ALA A 102 -2.13 -3.21 -14.45
CA ALA A 102 -0.94 -2.85 -15.20
C ALA A 102 -0.44 -1.47 -14.75
N ARG A 103 0.89 -1.35 -14.64
CA ARG A 103 1.54 -0.13 -14.15
C ARG A 103 1.06 1.09 -14.96
N PRO A 104 0.64 2.18 -14.33
CA PRO A 104 0.46 3.44 -15.05
C PRO A 104 1.81 3.87 -15.65
N ALA A 105 1.76 4.30 -16.92
CA ALA A 105 2.92 4.69 -17.72
C ALA A 105 3.55 6.00 -17.24
#